data_AF-A0A1G6GHF5-F1
#
_entry.id   AF-A0A1G6GHF5-F1
#
_cell.length_a   1.000
_cell.length_b   1.000
_cell.length_c   1.000
_cell.angle_alpha   90.00
_cell.angle_beta   90.00
_cell.angle_gamma   90.00
#
_symmetry.space_group_name_H-M   'P 1'
#
loop_
_entity.id
_entity.type
_entity.pdbx_description
1 polymer ?
#
loop_
_entity_poly.entity_id
_entity_poly.type
_entity_poly.pdbx_seq_one_letter_code
_entity_poly.pdbx_strand_id
1 'polypeptide(L)'
;MSVDAILLAGGRGTRVGGAIKPLFEVNGSTLLASAVGAVRAGGAERAVVAAPVLAEGLDVRWVREDPPFGGPVAAIVAALEEVDADEVYVVACDLPTVDAAVALLSDPLPADADGACLDDGRPQWLIGRYRTAALRAVASTLPDRGRDASMRALLGRLTVLPVAVDPALTHDVDTWDDLRRARGGAMTEPRTLPPEALNEWSAALAERFGLAEGDIPISLVLDLARDVANGVARPAAPLSAFVAGLVAGRAGGSPADTEAAVAAVVEMARGWQDR
;
A
#
# COMPACT_ATOMS: atom_id res chain seq x y z
N MET A 1 25.06 1.38 -22.90
CA MET A 1 23.76 0.69 -22.92
C MET A 1 22.77 1.68 -22.35
N SER A 2 21.75 2.08 -23.10
CA SER A 2 20.76 3.06 -22.63
C SER A 2 19.81 2.41 -21.63
N VAL A 3 19.19 3.22 -20.78
CA VAL A 3 18.18 2.73 -19.82
C VAL A 3 16.98 3.66 -19.77
N ASP A 4 15.79 3.07 -19.72
CA ASP A 4 14.51 3.74 -19.48
C ASP A 4 13.92 3.24 -18.15
N ALA A 5 12.76 3.76 -17.75
CA ALA A 5 12.06 3.32 -16.56
C ALA A 5 10.57 3.12 -16.79
N ILE A 6 10.03 2.06 -16.20
CA ILE A 6 8.62 1.78 -16.01
C ILE A 6 8.32 1.89 -14.52
N LEU A 7 7.44 2.82 -14.18
CA LEU A 7 7.02 3.14 -12.83
C LEU A 7 5.58 2.68 -12.63
N LEU A 8 5.36 1.71 -11.74
CA LEU A 8 4.03 1.18 -11.46
C LEU A 8 3.37 1.98 -10.33
N ALA A 9 2.47 2.88 -10.72
CA ALA A 9 1.72 3.76 -9.81
C ALA A 9 0.22 3.37 -9.73
N GLY A 10 -0.12 2.16 -10.19
CA GLY A 10 -1.48 1.63 -10.18
C GLY A 10 -1.81 0.83 -8.91
N GLY A 11 -3.09 0.82 -8.52
CA GLY A 11 -3.61 0.04 -7.42
C GLY A 11 -4.96 0.58 -6.93
N ARG A 12 -5.75 -0.27 -6.25
CA ARG A 12 -7.09 0.14 -5.78
C ARG A 12 -7.09 0.96 -4.49
N GLY A 13 -5.95 1.14 -3.81
CA GLY A 13 -5.86 1.93 -2.56
C GLY A 13 -6.79 1.44 -1.45
N THR A 14 -7.26 0.18 -1.48
CA THR A 14 -8.33 -0.32 -0.61
C THR A 14 -8.00 -0.26 0.87
N ARG A 15 -6.70 -0.39 1.21
CA ARG A 15 -6.20 -0.38 2.60
C ARG A 15 -6.03 1.02 3.19
N VAL A 16 -6.10 2.07 2.36
CA VAL A 16 -5.92 3.48 2.76
C VAL A 16 -7.17 4.32 2.48
N GLY A 17 -8.34 3.69 2.40
CA GLY A 17 -9.63 4.39 2.29
C GLY A 17 -9.83 5.14 0.97
N GLY A 18 -9.22 4.67 -0.13
CA GLY A 18 -9.32 5.30 -1.44
C GLY A 18 -8.27 6.38 -1.72
N ALA A 19 -7.37 6.63 -0.77
CA ALA A 19 -6.22 7.50 -1.02
C ALA A 19 -5.27 6.89 -2.07
N ILE A 20 -4.67 7.76 -2.88
CA ILE A 20 -3.79 7.38 -3.98
C ILE A 20 -2.35 7.29 -3.45
N LYS A 21 -1.89 6.08 -3.11
CA LYS A 21 -0.59 5.85 -2.45
C LYS A 21 0.60 6.53 -3.14
N PRO A 22 0.75 6.53 -4.47
CA PRO A 22 1.89 7.20 -5.12
C PRO A 22 1.97 8.70 -4.81
N LEU A 23 0.87 9.34 -4.39
CA LEU A 23 0.81 10.74 -4.00
C LEU A 23 1.09 10.97 -2.50
N PHE A 24 1.40 9.93 -1.74
CA PHE A 24 1.81 10.10 -0.35
C PHE A 24 3.15 10.82 -0.25
N GLU A 25 3.19 11.84 0.60
CA GLU A 25 4.41 12.63 0.80
C GLU A 25 5.29 12.04 1.90
N VAL A 26 6.58 11.90 1.62
CA VAL A 26 7.64 11.53 2.56
C VAL A 26 8.78 12.52 2.35
N ASN A 27 9.29 13.13 3.43
CA ASN A 27 10.39 14.12 3.37
C ASN A 27 10.17 15.28 2.37
N GLY A 28 8.91 15.70 2.18
CA GLY A 28 8.54 16.82 1.30
C GLY A 28 8.40 16.49 -0.19
N SER A 29 8.48 15.21 -0.57
CA SER A 29 8.25 14.74 -1.94
C SER A 29 7.21 13.62 -1.95
N THR A 30 6.42 13.51 -3.02
CA THR A 30 5.53 12.35 -3.20
C THR A 30 6.35 11.09 -3.53
N LEU A 31 5.87 9.91 -3.14
CA LEU A 31 6.53 8.63 -3.48
C LEU A 31 6.73 8.51 -5.00
N LEU A 32 5.77 8.96 -5.81
CA LEU A 32 5.89 9.01 -7.26
C LEU A 32 6.99 9.97 -7.73
N ALA A 33 7.01 11.21 -7.22
CA ALA A 33 8.02 12.18 -7.62
C ALA A 33 9.43 11.72 -7.21
N SER A 34 9.57 11.09 -6.03
CA SER A 34 10.82 10.48 -5.60
C SER A 34 11.22 9.31 -6.50
N ALA A 35 10.30 8.43 -6.89
CA ALA A 35 10.58 7.34 -7.82
C ALA A 35 11.05 7.83 -9.19
N VAL A 36 10.40 8.89 -9.73
CA VAL A 36 10.86 9.57 -10.96
C VAL A 36 12.26 10.13 -10.76
N GLY A 37 12.51 10.87 -9.67
CA GLY A 37 13.84 11.41 -9.37
C GLY A 37 14.92 10.34 -9.29
N ALA A 38 14.65 9.24 -8.60
CA ALA A 38 15.56 8.12 -8.40
C ALA A 38 15.96 7.47 -9.73
N VAL A 39 15.00 7.13 -10.60
CA VAL A 39 15.33 6.51 -11.90
C VAL A 39 16.06 7.46 -12.84
N ARG A 40 15.76 8.77 -12.79
CA ARG A 40 16.51 9.79 -13.54
C ARG A 40 17.96 9.90 -13.04
N ALA A 41 18.17 9.89 -11.72
CA ALA A 41 19.49 9.85 -11.13
C ALA A 41 20.24 8.54 -11.47
N GLY A 42 19.51 7.43 -11.63
CA GLY A 42 19.99 6.15 -12.13
C GLY A 42 20.21 6.08 -13.66
N GLY A 43 20.09 7.21 -14.38
CA GLY A 43 20.39 7.33 -15.80
C GLY A 43 19.22 7.10 -16.75
N ALA A 44 17.98 7.01 -16.26
CA ALA A 44 16.82 6.79 -17.13
C ALA A 44 16.56 7.97 -18.08
N GLU A 45 16.65 7.71 -19.38
CA GLU A 45 16.41 8.70 -20.44
C GLU A 45 14.91 9.00 -20.62
N ARG A 46 14.06 8.01 -20.37
CA ARG A 46 12.60 8.15 -20.30
C ARG A 46 12.04 7.50 -19.04
N ALA A 47 11.01 8.11 -18.46
CA ALA A 47 10.20 7.52 -17.41
C ALA A 47 8.74 7.37 -17.90
N VAL A 48 8.24 6.14 -17.89
CA VAL A 48 6.88 5.77 -18.24
C VAL A 48 6.15 5.36 -16.97
N VAL A 49 5.07 6.06 -16.61
CA VAL A 49 4.27 5.77 -15.42
C VAL A 49 3.01 5.01 -15.85
N ALA A 50 2.85 3.79 -15.35
CA ALA A 50 1.67 2.96 -15.57
C ALA A 50 0.58 3.29 -14.52
N ALA A 51 -0.26 4.27 -14.83
CA ALA A 51 -1.37 4.76 -14.02
C ALA A 51 -2.24 5.73 -14.84
N PRO A 52 -3.48 6.06 -14.40
CA PRO A 52 -4.11 7.31 -14.82
C PRO A 52 -3.20 8.50 -14.50
N VAL A 53 -3.38 9.64 -15.17
CA VAL A 53 -2.61 10.86 -14.85
C VAL A 53 -2.88 11.27 -13.41
N LEU A 54 -1.84 11.20 -12.56
CA LEU A 54 -1.92 11.56 -11.13
C LEU A 54 -1.33 12.93 -10.83
N ALA A 55 -0.39 13.41 -11.66
CA ALA A 55 0.28 14.69 -11.49
C ALA A 55 0.72 15.27 -12.85
N GLU A 56 0.06 16.33 -13.31
CA GLU A 56 0.32 16.95 -14.62
C GLU A 56 1.71 17.61 -14.73
N GLY A 57 2.35 17.94 -13.60
CA GLY A 57 3.66 18.60 -13.57
C GLY A 57 4.88 17.67 -13.68
N LEU A 58 4.69 16.35 -13.74
CA LEU A 58 5.79 15.40 -13.88
C LEU A 58 6.16 15.19 -15.35
N ASP A 59 7.44 15.31 -15.66
CA ASP A 59 8.01 15.02 -16.99
C ASP A 59 8.15 13.50 -17.20
N VAL A 60 6.99 12.87 -17.45
CA VAL A 60 6.83 11.43 -17.63
C VAL A 60 5.80 11.13 -18.71
N ARG A 61 5.90 9.94 -19.32
CA ARG A 61 4.86 9.40 -20.20
C ARG A 61 3.85 8.61 -19.36
N TRP A 62 2.59 9.02 -19.38
CA TRP A 62 1.52 8.28 -18.71
C TRP A 62 0.94 7.21 -19.63
N VAL A 63 0.84 5.98 -19.12
CA VAL A 63 0.23 4.84 -19.81
C VAL A 63 -0.73 4.17 -18.85
N ARG A 64 -1.80 3.58 -19.37
CA ARG A 64 -2.70 2.74 -18.60
C ARG A 64 -3.04 1.50 -19.39
N GLU A 65 -3.01 0.35 -18.75
CA GLU A 65 -3.47 -0.89 -19.37
C GLU A 65 -4.98 -0.81 -19.67
N ASP A 66 -5.37 -1.45 -20.78
CA ASP A 66 -6.76 -1.53 -21.24
C ASP A 66 -7.15 -3.00 -21.47
N PRO A 67 -8.16 -3.54 -20.74
CA PRO A 67 -8.94 -2.88 -19.69
C PRO A 67 -8.11 -2.61 -18.43
N PRO A 68 -8.46 -1.57 -17.65
CA PRO A 68 -7.73 -1.22 -16.44
C PRO A 68 -7.85 -2.29 -15.36
N PHE A 69 -6.90 -2.27 -14.41
CA PHE A 69 -6.82 -3.20 -13.29
C PHE A 69 -6.46 -4.63 -13.67
N GLY A 70 -5.67 -4.80 -14.74
CA GLY A 70 -5.15 -6.10 -15.18
C GLY A 70 -3.97 -6.63 -14.37
N GLY A 71 -3.54 -5.91 -13.33
CA GLY A 71 -2.40 -6.25 -12.49
C GLY A 71 -1.06 -5.72 -13.02
N PRO A 72 0.04 -5.92 -12.27
CA PRO A 72 1.34 -5.32 -12.58
C PRO A 72 1.92 -5.80 -13.92
N VAL A 73 1.65 -7.05 -14.31
CA VAL A 73 2.13 -7.57 -15.60
C VAL A 73 1.46 -6.86 -16.77
N ALA A 74 0.13 -6.69 -16.76
CA ALA A 74 -0.57 -5.94 -17.80
C ALA A 74 -0.09 -4.48 -17.90
N ALA A 75 0.19 -3.85 -16.75
CA ALA A 75 0.74 -2.50 -16.67
C ALA A 75 2.14 -2.42 -17.30
N ILE A 76 3.02 -3.39 -17.02
CA ILE A 76 4.34 -3.50 -17.66
C ILE A 76 4.20 -3.70 -19.17
N VAL A 77 3.32 -4.61 -19.61
CA VAL A 77 3.08 -4.89 -21.03
C VAL A 77 2.62 -3.63 -21.78
N ALA A 78 1.72 -2.85 -21.18
CA ALA A 78 1.29 -1.58 -21.75
C ALA A 78 2.44 -0.56 -21.82
N ALA A 79 3.22 -0.41 -20.74
CA ALA A 79 4.32 0.55 -20.68
C ALA A 79 5.50 0.19 -21.59
N LEU A 80 5.72 -1.10 -21.88
CA LEU A 80 6.78 -1.57 -22.77
C LEU A 80 6.67 -1.07 -24.21
N GLU A 81 5.48 -0.63 -24.66
CA GLU A 81 5.29 -0.03 -25.97
C GLU A 81 5.89 1.39 -26.07
N GLU A 82 6.18 2.02 -24.92
CA GLU A 82 6.67 3.40 -24.83
C GLU A 82 8.15 3.50 -24.42
N VAL A 83 8.82 2.36 -24.26
CA VAL A 83 10.24 2.23 -23.88
C VAL A 83 11.07 1.84 -25.09
N ASP A 84 12.22 2.47 -25.30
CA ASP A 84 13.09 2.21 -26.45
C ASP A 84 14.52 1.80 -26.05
N ALA A 85 14.91 2.05 -24.81
CA ALA A 85 16.22 1.72 -24.30
C ALA A 85 16.53 0.22 -24.24
N ASP A 86 17.82 -0.12 -24.26
CA ASP A 86 18.32 -1.50 -24.19
C ASP A 86 17.89 -2.20 -22.88
N GLU A 87 17.87 -1.44 -21.79
CA GLU A 87 17.47 -1.89 -20.46
C GLU A 87 16.37 -1.00 -19.88
N VAL A 88 15.63 -1.52 -18.91
CA VAL A 88 14.53 -0.82 -18.27
C VAL A 88 14.48 -1.09 -16.77
N TYR A 89 14.39 -0.04 -15.96
CA TYR A 89 14.00 -0.18 -14.57
C TYR A 89 12.51 -0.49 -14.49
N VAL A 90 12.11 -1.43 -13.65
CA VAL A 90 10.71 -1.67 -13.29
C VAL A 90 10.59 -1.46 -11.78
N VAL A 91 9.91 -0.38 -11.39
CA VAL A 91 9.86 0.09 -10.00
C VAL A 91 8.42 0.34 -9.56
N ALA A 92 8.01 -0.22 -8.42
CA ALA A 92 6.75 0.12 -7.75
C ALA A 92 6.83 1.50 -7.09
N CYS A 93 5.78 2.32 -7.23
CA CYS A 93 5.72 3.70 -6.72
C CYS A 93 5.15 3.80 -5.29
N ASP A 94 5.50 2.86 -4.42
CA ASP A 94 5.13 2.84 -3.01
C ASP A 94 6.35 2.67 -2.08
N LEU A 95 7.57 2.76 -2.62
CA LEU A 95 8.82 2.55 -1.90
C LEU A 95 9.42 3.87 -1.38
N PRO A 96 9.53 4.09 -0.05
CA PRO A 96 10.17 5.29 0.51
C PRO A 96 11.68 5.36 0.26
N THR A 97 12.33 4.21 0.15
CA THR A 97 13.78 4.05 -0.02
C THR A 97 14.22 3.96 -1.48
N VAL A 98 13.37 4.44 -2.40
CA VAL A 98 13.55 4.24 -3.85
C VAL A 98 14.89 4.75 -4.38
N ASP A 99 15.44 5.85 -3.85
CA ASP A 99 16.75 6.36 -4.24
C ASP A 99 17.86 5.34 -3.98
N ALA A 100 17.89 4.75 -2.78
CA ALA A 100 18.88 3.74 -2.41
C ALA A 100 18.67 2.45 -3.20
N ALA A 101 17.42 2.05 -3.41
CA ALA A 101 17.07 0.86 -4.16
C ALA A 101 17.51 0.93 -5.64
N VAL A 102 17.26 2.06 -6.30
CA VAL A 102 17.68 2.27 -7.70
C VAL A 102 19.20 2.39 -7.81
N ALA A 103 19.87 3.02 -6.84
CA ALA A 103 21.33 3.13 -6.83
C ALA A 103 22.02 1.76 -6.85
N LEU A 104 21.47 0.76 -6.14
CA LEU A 104 21.97 -0.61 -6.12
C LEU A 104 21.79 -1.36 -7.46
N LEU A 105 21.00 -0.82 -8.38
CA LEU A 105 20.70 -1.39 -9.71
C LEU A 105 21.29 -0.53 -10.85
N SER A 106 22.12 0.47 -10.52
CA SER A 106 22.61 1.47 -11.47
C SER A 106 23.67 0.95 -12.44
N ASP A 107 24.35 -0.14 -12.10
CA ASP A 107 25.29 -0.79 -13.00
C ASP A 107 24.57 -1.52 -14.14
N PRO A 108 25.10 -1.47 -15.38
CA PRO A 108 24.57 -2.26 -16.50
C PRO A 108 24.57 -3.76 -16.21
N LEU A 109 23.62 -4.49 -16.79
CA LEU A 109 23.52 -5.93 -16.57
C LEU A 109 24.71 -6.67 -17.20
N PRO A 110 25.22 -7.74 -16.55
CA PRO A 110 26.16 -8.66 -17.17
C PRO A 110 25.65 -9.23 -18.50
N ALA A 111 26.56 -9.63 -19.38
CA ALA A 111 26.24 -10.09 -20.73
C ALA A 111 25.31 -11.32 -20.77
N ASP A 112 25.34 -12.14 -19.73
CA ASP A 112 24.60 -13.39 -19.55
C ASP A 112 23.35 -13.27 -18.66
N ALA A 113 23.04 -12.07 -18.16
CA ALA A 113 21.85 -11.81 -17.34
C ALA A 113 20.75 -11.10 -18.15
N ASP A 114 19.50 -11.52 -17.92
CA ASP A 114 18.31 -10.86 -18.46
C ASP A 114 17.79 -9.76 -17.53
N GLY A 115 18.20 -9.77 -16.26
CA GLY A 115 17.84 -8.75 -15.29
C GLY A 115 18.58 -8.90 -13.97
N ALA A 116 18.34 -7.93 -13.09
CA ALA A 116 18.70 -7.96 -11.69
C ALA A 116 17.54 -7.35 -10.88
N CYS A 117 17.26 -7.90 -9.69
CA CYS A 117 16.28 -7.31 -8.78
C CYS A 117 16.73 -7.42 -7.34
N LEU A 118 16.23 -6.54 -6.48
CA LEU A 118 16.50 -6.66 -5.05
C LEU A 118 15.94 -7.97 -4.48
N ASP A 119 16.62 -8.51 -3.48
CA ASP A 119 16.23 -9.73 -2.79
C ASP A 119 16.41 -9.54 -1.27
N ASP A 120 15.30 -9.61 -0.53
CA ASP A 120 15.25 -9.49 0.94
C ASP A 120 14.96 -10.84 1.61
N GLY A 121 15.36 -11.94 0.97
CA GLY A 121 14.92 -13.31 1.26
C GLY A 121 13.82 -13.79 0.32
N ARG A 122 13.31 -12.89 -0.54
CA ARG A 122 12.47 -13.18 -1.69
C ARG A 122 12.79 -12.19 -2.84
N PRO A 123 12.63 -12.60 -4.10
CA PRO A 123 12.81 -11.68 -5.22
C PRO A 123 11.77 -10.55 -5.22
N GLN A 124 12.25 -9.31 -5.20
CA GLN A 124 11.45 -8.10 -5.34
C GLN A 124 11.39 -7.69 -6.80
N TRP A 125 10.58 -8.41 -7.57
CA TRP A 125 10.41 -8.27 -9.02
C TRP A 125 10.04 -6.87 -9.52
N LEU A 126 9.48 -6.03 -8.66
CA LEU A 126 9.11 -4.64 -8.96
C LEU A 126 10.10 -3.64 -8.40
N ILE A 127 11.32 -4.09 -8.09
CA ILE A 127 12.47 -3.27 -7.74
C ILE A 127 13.66 -3.88 -8.48
N GLY A 128 13.67 -3.70 -9.79
CA GLY A 128 14.62 -4.38 -10.67
C GLY A 128 14.95 -3.61 -11.94
N ARG A 129 15.99 -4.09 -12.62
CA ARG A 129 16.46 -3.65 -13.92
C ARG A 129 16.49 -4.85 -14.86
N TYR A 130 15.94 -4.71 -16.06
CA TYR A 130 15.74 -5.82 -16.99
C TYR A 130 16.18 -5.44 -18.39
N ARG A 131 16.66 -6.41 -19.16
CA ARG A 131 16.84 -6.25 -20.60
C ARG A 131 15.48 -6.08 -21.27
N THR A 132 15.29 -4.97 -21.95
CA THR A 132 14.02 -4.64 -22.61
C THR A 132 13.64 -5.71 -23.63
N ALA A 133 14.61 -6.21 -24.40
CA ALA A 133 14.38 -7.26 -25.40
C ALA A 133 13.90 -8.59 -24.78
N ALA A 134 14.51 -9.02 -23.67
CA ALA A 134 14.13 -10.26 -22.98
C ALA A 134 12.74 -10.13 -22.36
N LEU A 135 12.45 -8.98 -21.74
CA LEU A 135 11.15 -8.70 -21.14
C LEU A 135 10.03 -8.66 -22.20
N ARG A 136 10.26 -8.01 -23.34
CA ARG A 136 9.34 -8.02 -24.49
C ARG A 136 9.11 -9.41 -25.05
N ALA A 137 10.17 -10.22 -25.18
CA ALA A 137 10.06 -11.58 -25.69
C ALA A 137 9.12 -12.41 -24.82
N VAL A 138 9.28 -12.40 -23.49
CA VAL A 138 8.38 -13.16 -22.59
C VAL A 138 6.99 -12.56 -22.58
N ALA A 139 6.86 -11.23 -22.50
CA ALA A 139 5.57 -10.53 -22.55
C ALA A 139 4.73 -10.92 -23.77
N SER A 140 5.36 -11.04 -24.94
CA SER A 140 4.67 -11.42 -26.18
C SER A 140 4.07 -12.83 -26.18
N THR A 141 4.51 -13.69 -25.26
CA THR A 141 3.98 -15.05 -25.10
C THR A 141 2.80 -15.14 -24.13
N LEU A 142 2.50 -14.05 -23.41
CA LEU A 142 1.43 -14.04 -22.42
C LEU A 142 0.07 -13.88 -23.10
N PRO A 143 -0.95 -14.66 -22.70
CA PRO A 143 -2.32 -14.44 -23.17
C PRO A 143 -2.85 -13.11 -22.65
N ASP A 144 -3.84 -12.54 -23.37
CA ASP A 144 -4.60 -11.36 -22.95
C ASP A 144 -3.71 -10.18 -22.50
N ARG A 145 -2.57 -10.00 -23.18
CA ARG A 145 -1.58 -8.96 -22.88
C ARG A 145 -1.12 -8.97 -21.41
N GLY A 146 -1.06 -10.16 -20.80
CA GLY A 146 -0.59 -10.34 -19.43
C GLY A 146 -1.61 -9.96 -18.34
N ARG A 147 -2.88 -9.81 -18.70
CA ARG A 147 -3.97 -9.59 -17.73
C ARG A 147 -4.03 -10.72 -16.71
N ASP A 148 -4.12 -10.34 -15.44
CA ASP A 148 -4.18 -11.22 -14.26
C ASP A 148 -2.98 -12.19 -14.13
N ALA A 149 -1.92 -11.99 -14.92
CA ALA A 149 -0.70 -12.76 -14.84
C ALA A 149 0.14 -12.35 -13.62
N SER A 150 0.79 -13.33 -13.00
CA SER A 150 1.72 -13.08 -11.89
C SER A 150 3.08 -12.60 -12.39
N MET A 151 3.80 -11.81 -11.58
CA MET A 151 5.18 -11.42 -11.89
C MET A 151 6.09 -12.64 -12.10
N ARG A 152 5.84 -13.75 -11.41
CA ARG A 152 6.56 -15.01 -11.62
C ARG A 152 6.34 -15.61 -13.01
N ALA A 153 5.15 -15.42 -13.60
CA ALA A 153 4.89 -15.88 -14.98
C ALA A 153 5.67 -15.06 -16.02
N LEU A 154 5.88 -13.76 -15.76
CA LEU A 154 6.65 -12.87 -16.62
C LEU A 154 8.16 -13.03 -16.44
N LEU A 155 8.65 -12.99 -15.20
CA LEU A 155 10.09 -12.89 -14.91
C LEU A 155 10.72 -14.21 -14.49
N GLY A 156 9.94 -15.19 -14.04
CA GLY A 156 10.48 -16.49 -13.59
C GLY A 156 11.07 -17.36 -14.70
N ARG A 157 10.98 -16.92 -15.96
CA ARG A 157 11.62 -17.55 -17.14
C ARG A 157 12.91 -16.85 -17.57
N LEU A 158 13.22 -15.71 -16.97
CA LEU A 158 14.41 -14.92 -17.25
C LEU A 158 15.54 -15.29 -16.29
N THR A 159 16.78 -15.11 -16.74
CA THR A 159 17.96 -15.19 -15.86
C THR A 159 18.08 -13.88 -15.09
N VAL A 160 17.44 -13.81 -13.92
CA VAL A 160 17.45 -12.61 -13.07
C VAL A 160 18.38 -12.81 -11.89
N LEU A 161 19.37 -11.92 -11.76
CA LEU A 161 20.34 -11.94 -10.67
C LEU A 161 19.75 -11.30 -9.40
N PRO A 162 19.82 -11.98 -8.24
CA PRO A 162 19.40 -11.38 -6.98
C PRO A 162 20.45 -10.41 -6.47
N VAL A 163 20.01 -9.23 -6.04
CA VAL A 163 20.82 -8.24 -5.31
C VAL A 163 20.37 -8.25 -3.85
N ALA A 164 21.13 -8.95 -3.01
CA ALA A 164 20.78 -9.13 -1.61
C ALA A 164 20.78 -7.80 -0.85
N VAL A 165 19.70 -7.52 -0.10
CA VAL A 165 19.52 -6.28 0.65
C VAL A 165 18.90 -6.51 2.01
N ASP A 166 19.03 -5.53 2.89
CA ASP A 166 18.25 -5.47 4.12
C ASP A 166 16.76 -5.26 3.77
N PRO A 167 15.81 -5.99 4.39
CA PRO A 167 14.37 -5.83 4.16
C PRO A 167 13.84 -4.40 4.34
N ALA A 168 14.54 -3.55 5.09
CA ALA A 168 14.19 -2.13 5.23
C ALA A 168 14.28 -1.37 3.89
N LEU A 169 15.09 -1.84 2.93
CA LEU A 169 15.24 -1.20 1.61
C LEU A 169 14.13 -1.57 0.62
N THR A 170 13.31 -2.56 0.93
CA THR A 170 12.25 -3.11 0.08
C THR A 170 10.86 -2.94 0.69
N HIS A 171 10.76 -2.28 1.85
CA HIS A 171 9.51 -2.10 2.59
C HIS A 171 8.62 -1.03 1.93
N ASP A 172 7.45 -1.45 1.45
CA ASP A 172 6.46 -0.61 0.78
C ASP A 172 5.51 0.11 1.75
N VAL A 173 4.92 1.22 1.30
CA VAL A 173 3.87 1.94 2.04
C VAL A 173 2.52 1.35 1.69
N ASP A 174 2.10 0.40 2.51
CA ASP A 174 0.87 -0.35 2.32
C ASP A 174 -0.29 0.17 3.18
N THR A 175 0.06 0.79 4.32
CA THR A 175 -0.85 1.31 5.34
C THR A 175 -0.47 2.71 5.82
N TRP A 176 -1.37 3.35 6.57
CA TRP A 176 -1.09 4.63 7.24
C TRP A 176 0.06 4.54 8.26
N ASP A 177 0.25 3.38 8.90
CA ASP A 177 1.34 3.19 9.86
C ASP A 177 2.69 3.07 9.14
N ASP A 178 2.73 2.42 7.97
CA ASP A 178 3.93 2.41 7.12
C ASP A 178 4.32 3.83 6.70
N LEU A 179 3.34 4.65 6.30
CA LEU A 179 3.58 6.04 5.93
C LEU A 179 4.14 6.87 7.09
N ARG A 180 3.64 6.65 8.32
CA ARG A 180 4.16 7.32 9.53
C ARG A 180 5.60 6.92 9.81
N ARG A 181 5.92 5.63 9.70
CA ARG A 181 7.29 5.10 9.85
C ARG A 181 8.22 5.72 8.82
N ALA A 182 7.80 5.75 7.55
CA ALA A 182 8.55 6.34 6.45
C ALA A 182 8.87 7.84 6.66
N ARG A 183 7.97 8.59 7.30
CA ARG A 183 8.15 10.01 7.63
C ARG A 183 9.10 10.27 8.82
N GLY A 184 9.75 9.24 9.36
CA GLY A 184 10.59 9.37 10.55
C GLY A 184 9.80 9.59 11.84
N GLY A 185 8.50 9.25 11.84
CA GLY A 185 7.71 9.20 13.06
C GLY A 185 8.29 8.12 13.97
N ALA A 186 9.03 8.53 15.01
CA ALA A 186 9.51 7.63 16.04
C ALA A 186 8.34 6.76 16.54
N MET A 187 8.59 5.46 16.68
CA MET A 187 7.68 4.54 17.35
C MET A 187 7.22 5.15 18.67
N THR A 188 5.98 5.60 18.73
CA THR A 188 5.19 5.22 19.90
C THR A 188 4.79 3.78 19.61
N GLU A 189 5.22 2.86 20.47
CA GLU A 189 4.82 1.44 20.65
C GLU A 189 3.64 0.94 19.79
N PRO A 190 3.65 -0.34 19.33
CA PRO A 190 2.55 -0.92 18.57
C PRO A 190 1.19 -0.63 19.23
N ARG A 191 0.32 0.11 18.55
CA ARG A 191 -1.03 0.50 19.04
C ARG A 191 -2.06 -0.62 19.06
N THR A 192 -1.62 -1.87 19.04
CA THR A 192 -2.47 -2.99 19.49
C THR A 192 -1.95 -3.39 20.84
N LEU A 193 -2.53 -2.79 21.88
CA LEU A 193 -2.37 -3.26 23.24
C LEU A 193 -2.74 -4.76 23.27
N PRO A 194 -1.91 -5.64 23.86
CA PRO A 194 -2.35 -7.00 24.16
C PRO A 194 -3.66 -6.96 24.98
N PRO A 195 -4.54 -7.97 24.92
CA PRO A 195 -5.84 -7.96 25.62
C PRO A 195 -5.73 -7.56 27.10
N GLU A 196 -4.62 -7.92 27.74
CA GLU A 196 -4.28 -7.58 29.12
C GLU A 196 -4.10 -6.07 29.31
N ALA A 197 -3.51 -5.37 28.34
CA ALA A 197 -3.28 -3.94 28.40
C ALA A 197 -4.55 -3.10 28.10
N LEU A 198 -5.60 -3.70 27.51
CA LEU A 198 -6.93 -3.06 27.46
C LEU A 198 -7.62 -3.05 28.83
N ASN A 199 -7.45 -4.11 29.63
CA ASN A 199 -7.97 -4.17 30.99
C ASN A 199 -7.25 -3.16 31.90
N GLU A 200 -5.91 -3.07 31.79
CA GLU A 200 -5.12 -2.07 32.52
C GLU A 200 -5.51 -0.64 32.13
N TRP A 201 -5.69 -0.37 30.84
CA TRP A 201 -6.13 0.94 30.37
C TRP A 201 -7.55 1.28 30.84
N SER A 202 -8.47 0.31 30.79
CA SER A 202 -9.82 0.47 31.31
C SER A 202 -9.82 0.77 32.81
N ALA A 203 -8.98 0.10 33.59
CA ALA A 203 -8.84 0.37 35.02
C ALA A 203 -8.32 1.79 35.28
N ALA A 204 -7.32 2.24 34.53
CA ALA A 204 -6.79 3.60 34.65
C ALA A 204 -7.83 4.68 34.29
N LEU A 205 -8.67 4.44 33.27
CA LEU A 205 -9.79 5.32 32.92
C LEU A 205 -10.84 5.34 34.03
N ALA A 206 -11.19 4.18 34.58
CA ALA A 206 -12.18 4.09 35.65
C ALA A 206 -11.72 4.84 36.90
N GLU A 207 -10.46 4.68 37.30
CA GLU A 207 -9.86 5.43 38.40
C GLU A 207 -9.89 6.94 38.12
N ARG A 208 -9.46 7.37 36.92
CA ARG A 208 -9.38 8.79 36.57
C ARG A 208 -10.72 9.50 36.57
N PHE A 209 -11.77 8.82 36.11
CA PHE A 209 -13.11 9.39 35.92
C PHE A 209 -14.11 8.98 37.01
N GLY A 210 -13.68 8.21 38.01
CA GLY A 210 -14.54 7.77 39.11
C GLY A 210 -15.64 6.81 38.69
N LEU A 211 -15.35 5.93 37.72
CA LEU A 211 -16.29 4.93 37.21
C LEU A 211 -16.26 3.68 38.10
N ALA A 212 -17.41 3.05 38.27
CA ALA A 212 -17.56 1.79 38.99
C ALA A 212 -17.10 0.59 38.14
N GLU A 213 -16.85 -0.53 38.82
CA GLU A 213 -16.59 -1.81 38.16
C GLU A 213 -17.81 -2.20 37.31
N GLY A 214 -17.61 -2.35 36.00
CA GLY A 214 -18.67 -2.66 35.03
C GLY A 214 -19.22 -1.47 34.23
N ASP A 215 -18.83 -0.23 34.55
CA ASP A 215 -19.26 0.97 33.80
C ASP A 215 -18.64 1.05 32.39
N ILE A 216 -17.52 0.36 32.17
CA ILE A 216 -16.82 0.31 30.87
C ILE A 216 -17.06 -1.07 30.24
N PRO A 217 -18.07 -1.23 29.37
CA PRO A 217 -18.39 -2.52 28.77
C PRO A 217 -17.47 -2.81 27.57
N ILE A 218 -16.20 -3.15 27.86
CA ILE A 218 -15.14 -3.36 26.85
C ILE A 218 -15.60 -4.28 25.72
N SER A 219 -16.09 -5.49 26.07
CA SER A 219 -16.51 -6.48 25.07
C SER A 219 -17.63 -5.95 24.17
N LEU A 220 -18.62 -5.27 24.74
CA LEU A 220 -19.74 -4.70 24.00
C LEU A 220 -19.29 -3.63 23.00
N VAL A 221 -18.37 -2.75 23.40
CA VAL A 221 -17.82 -1.71 22.52
C VAL A 221 -16.97 -2.32 21.40
N LEU A 222 -16.18 -3.35 21.71
CA LEU A 222 -15.37 -4.06 20.71
C LEU A 222 -16.23 -4.85 19.71
N ASP A 223 -17.31 -5.46 20.18
CA ASP A 223 -18.27 -6.18 19.33
C ASP A 223 -19.05 -5.20 18.43
N LEU A 224 -19.48 -4.05 18.96
CA LEU A 224 -20.05 -2.95 18.15
C LEU A 224 -19.07 -2.54 17.04
N ALA A 225 -17.82 -2.27 17.40
CA ALA A 225 -16.80 -1.84 16.44
C ALA A 225 -16.58 -2.89 15.34
N ARG A 226 -16.58 -4.19 15.70
CA ARG A 226 -16.48 -5.31 14.77
C ARG A 226 -17.68 -5.37 13.82
N ASP A 227 -18.90 -5.30 14.34
CA ASP A 227 -20.12 -5.39 13.55
C ASP A 227 -20.25 -4.22 12.56
N VAL A 228 -19.95 -3.00 13.00
CA VAL A 228 -19.96 -1.81 12.12
C VAL A 228 -18.86 -1.87 11.07
N ALA A 229 -17.66 -2.33 11.43
CA ALA A 229 -16.54 -2.46 10.50
C ALA A 229 -16.85 -3.45 9.37
N ASN A 230 -17.64 -4.49 9.66
CA ASN A 230 -18.05 -5.52 8.70
C ASN A 230 -19.31 -5.14 7.91
N GLY A 231 -20.30 -4.52 8.56
CA GLY A 231 -21.60 -4.18 7.96
C GLY A 231 -21.64 -2.85 7.20
N VAL A 232 -20.85 -1.87 7.61
CA VAL A 232 -20.84 -0.52 7.03
C VAL A 232 -19.51 -0.24 6.34
N ALA A 233 -18.46 0.02 7.14
CA ALA A 233 -17.08 0.23 6.69
C ALA A 233 -16.16 0.29 7.91
N ARG A 234 -14.91 -0.18 7.78
CA ARG A 234 -13.92 -0.12 8.88
C ARG A 234 -13.77 1.27 9.53
N PRO A 235 -13.72 2.39 8.78
CA PRO A 235 -13.61 3.73 9.38
C PRO A 235 -14.84 4.19 10.16
N ALA A 236 -16.01 3.55 9.98
CA ALA A 236 -17.24 3.92 10.68
C ALA A 236 -17.27 3.45 12.15
N ALA A 237 -16.46 2.45 12.52
CA ALA A 237 -16.42 1.88 13.86
C ALA A 237 -16.21 2.91 15.00
N PRO A 238 -15.18 3.79 14.98
CA PRO A 238 -14.98 4.78 16.05
C PRO A 238 -16.09 5.82 16.11
N LEU A 239 -16.64 6.22 14.95
CA LEU A 239 -17.76 7.15 14.88
C LEU A 239 -19.01 6.54 15.54
N SER A 240 -19.32 5.29 15.19
CA SER A 240 -20.46 4.55 15.76
C SER A 240 -20.33 4.32 17.26
N ALA A 241 -19.13 4.00 17.76
CA ALA A 241 -18.87 3.87 19.19
C ALA A 241 -19.08 5.20 19.95
N PHE A 242 -18.60 6.32 19.40
CA PHE A 242 -18.84 7.64 19.96
C PHE A 242 -20.34 8.00 20.00
N VAL A 243 -21.06 7.74 18.90
CA VAL A 243 -22.51 8.00 18.83
C VAL A 243 -23.27 7.15 19.83
N ALA A 244 -22.95 5.85 19.95
CA ALA A 244 -23.58 4.97 20.94
C ALA A 244 -23.38 5.51 22.37
N GLY A 245 -22.16 5.93 22.72
CA GLY A 245 -21.88 6.55 24.02
C GLY A 245 -22.62 7.88 24.24
N LEU A 246 -22.72 8.72 23.21
CA LEU A 246 -23.46 9.99 23.30
C LEU A 246 -24.97 9.76 23.48
N VAL A 247 -25.54 8.76 22.79
CA VAL A 247 -26.95 8.38 22.94
C VAL A 247 -27.21 7.81 24.34
N ALA A 248 -26.36 6.89 24.81
CA ALA A 248 -26.46 6.32 26.15
C ALA A 248 -26.37 7.40 27.23
N GLY A 249 -25.41 8.32 27.12
CA GLY A 249 -25.24 9.43 28.06
C GLY A 249 -26.43 10.39 28.09
N ARG A 250 -27.14 10.58 26.96
CA ARG A 250 -28.38 11.37 26.91
C ARG A 250 -29.58 10.64 27.52
N ALA A 251 -29.56 9.31 27.57
CA ALA A 251 -30.64 8.48 28.11
C ALA A 251 -30.54 8.28 29.64
N GLY A 252 -29.41 8.64 30.25
CA GLY A 252 -29.19 8.50 31.69
C GLY A 252 -27.82 7.89 32.02
N GLY A 253 -27.16 7.30 31.04
CA GLY A 253 -25.81 6.75 31.17
C GLY A 253 -25.73 5.45 31.95
N SER A 254 -26.84 4.74 32.13
CA SER A 254 -26.81 3.41 32.76
C SER A 254 -26.21 2.35 31.83
N PRO A 255 -25.75 1.21 32.38
CA PRO A 255 -25.33 0.07 31.55
C PRO A 255 -26.42 -0.37 30.56
N ALA A 256 -27.69 -0.36 30.98
CA ALA A 256 -28.83 -0.68 30.12
C ALA A 256 -29.02 0.32 28.97
N ASP A 257 -28.77 1.62 29.22
CA ASP A 257 -28.81 2.64 28.16
C ASP A 257 -27.70 2.42 27.13
N THR A 258 -26.53 1.96 27.60
CA THR A 258 -25.39 1.63 26.72
C THR A 258 -25.69 0.42 25.86
N GLU A 259 -26.21 -0.66 26.45
CA GLU A 259 -26.64 -1.86 25.72
C GLU A 259 -27.71 -1.53 24.67
N ALA A 260 -28.72 -0.74 25.03
CA ALA A 260 -29.77 -0.32 24.11
C ALA A 260 -29.23 0.52 22.95
N ALA A 261 -28.34 1.49 23.22
CA ALA A 261 -27.73 2.32 22.20
C ALA A 261 -26.84 1.50 21.25
N VAL A 262 -26.03 0.59 21.79
CA VAL A 262 -25.18 -0.31 20.99
C VAL A 262 -26.04 -1.21 20.09
N ALA A 263 -27.09 -1.83 20.64
CA ALA A 263 -27.98 -2.70 19.88
C ALA A 263 -28.62 -1.97 18.70
N ALA A 264 -29.09 -0.74 18.90
CA ALA A 264 -29.68 0.08 17.83
C ALA A 264 -28.68 0.40 16.72
N VAL A 265 -27.42 0.70 17.07
CA VAL A 265 -26.37 0.97 16.06
C VAL A 265 -26.01 -0.30 15.29
N VAL A 266 -25.91 -1.44 15.97
CA VAL A 266 -25.63 -2.74 15.34
C VAL A 266 -26.77 -3.15 14.38
N GLU A 267 -28.02 -2.98 14.78
CA GLU A 267 -29.18 -3.23 13.93
C GLU A 267 -29.14 -2.37 12.66
N MET A 268 -28.86 -1.08 12.81
CA MET A 268 -28.72 -0.15 11.68
C MET A 268 -27.55 -0.54 10.77
N ALA A 269 -26.42 -0.99 11.33
CA ALA A 269 -25.25 -1.44 10.57
C ALA A 269 -25.53 -2.69 9.75
N ARG A 270 -26.32 -3.64 10.29
CA ARG A 270 -26.69 -4.88 9.58
C ARG A 270 -27.58 -4.61 8.37
N GLY A 271 -28.50 -3.65 8.47
CA GLY A 271 -29.37 -3.25 7.35
C GLY A 271 -28.73 -2.27 6.36
N TRP A 272 -27.44 -1.94 6.51
CA TRP A 272 -26.79 -0.91 5.70
C TRP A 272 -26.37 -1.41 4.30
N GLN A 273 -26.11 -2.71 4.14
CA GLN A 273 -25.71 -3.29 2.85
C GLN A 273 -26.86 -3.34 1.83
N ASP A 274 -28.11 -3.25 2.29
CA ASP A 274 -29.32 -3.27 1.48
C ASP A 274 -29.81 -1.85 1.10
N ARG A 275 -29.01 -0.81 1.36
CA ARG A 275 -29.31 0.60 1.05
C ARG A 275 -28.35 1.18 0.02
#